data_AF-A0A3M8B7H1-F1
#
_entry.id   AF-A0A3M8B7H1-F1
#
_cell.length_a   1.000
_cell.length_b   1.000
_cell.length_c   1.000
_cell.angle_alpha   90.00
_cell.angle_beta   90.00
_cell.angle_gamma   90.00
#
_symmetry.space_group_name_H-M   'P 1'
#
loop_
_entity.id
_entity.type
_entity.pdbx_description
1 polymer ?
#
loop_
_entity_poly.entity_id
_entity_poly.type
_entity_poly.pdbx_seq_one_letter_code
_entity_poly.pdbx_strand_id
1 'polypeptide(L)' 'MKWVQIVAMSVLACILFALEWPRLSRLPKRDKAAFITLLFVAWVLSMLDLPNLPGPTTFINALFRPLGQYLE' A
#
# COMPACT_ATOMS: atom_id res chain seq x y z
N MET A 1 -3.27 -6.90 -16.00
CA MET A 1 -4.26 -6.94 -14.89
C MET A 1 -3.79 -6.15 -13.66
N LYS A 2 -2.62 -6.45 -13.04
CA LYS A 2 -2.10 -5.71 -11.86
C LYS A 2 -1.86 -4.20 -12.08
N TRP A 3 -1.35 -3.82 -13.25
CA TRP A 3 -1.12 -2.40 -13.60
C TRP A 3 -2.42 -1.56 -13.66
N VAL A 4 -3.53 -2.16 -14.11
CA VAL A 4 -4.84 -1.49 -14.15
C VAL A 4 -5.35 -1.22 -12.74
N GLN A 5 -5.17 -2.17 -11.82
CA GLN A 5 -5.53 -1.96 -10.40
C GLN A 5 -4.69 -0.85 -9.76
N ILE A 6 -3.38 -0.82 -10.03
CA ILE A 6 -2.49 0.23 -9.51
C ILE A 6 -2.94 1.60 -10.04
N VAL A 7 -3.19 1.72 -11.35
CA VAL A 7 -3.67 2.97 -11.97
C VAL A 7 -5.03 3.38 -11.42
N ALA A 8 -5.98 2.44 -11.32
CA ALA A 8 -7.31 2.72 -10.77
C ALA A 8 -7.25 3.21 -9.31
N MET A 9 -6.41 2.59 -8.49
CA MET A 9 -6.26 2.99 -7.09
C MET A 9 -5.57 4.35 -6.95
N SER A 10 -4.55 4.63 -7.76
CA SER A 10 -3.91 5.95 -7.81
C SER A 10 -4.88 7.05 -8.25
N VAL A 11 -5.73 6.78 -9.24
CA VAL A 11 -6.78 7.72 -9.67
C VAL A 11 -7.80 7.95 -8.56
N LEU A 12 -8.24 6.89 -7.86
CA LEU A 12 -9.15 7.01 -6.71
C LEU A 12 -8.54 7.85 -5.58
N ALA A 13 -7.26 7.63 -5.27
CA ALA A 13 -6.54 8.39 -4.26
C ALA A 13 -6.42 9.88 -4.67
N CYS A 14 -6.15 10.17 -5.94
CA CYS A 14 -6.14 11.54 -6.46
C CYS A 14 -7.52 12.20 -6.38
N ILE A 15 -8.60 11.48 -6.69
CA ILE A 15 -9.98 12.00 -6.61
C ILE A 15 -10.35 12.30 -5.16
N LEU A 16 -10.06 11.37 -4.24
CA LEU A 16 -10.25 11.58 -2.80
C LEU A 16 -9.46 12.79 -2.32
N PHE A 17 -8.18 12.87 -2.70
CA PHE A 17 -7.34 14.00 -2.34
C PHE A 17 -7.89 15.33 -2.87
N ALA A 18 -8.35 15.39 -4.13
CA ALA A 18 -8.90 16.60 -4.75
C ALA A 18 -10.23 17.05 -4.12
N LEU A 19 -11.11 16.10 -3.76
CA LEU A 19 -12.37 16.38 -3.07
C LEU A 19 -12.14 16.82 -1.63
N GLU A 20 -11.21 16.17 -0.93
CA GLU A 20 -10.92 16.47 0.47
C GLU A 20 -10.07 17.73 0.61
N TRP A 21 -9.24 18.12 -0.38
CA TRP A 21 -8.36 19.30 -0.35
C TRP A 21 -9.03 20.62 0.08
N PRO A 22 -10.18 21.05 -0.50
CA PRO A 22 -10.87 22.26 -0.05
C PRO A 22 -11.41 22.12 1.39
N ARG A 23 -11.72 20.90 1.83
CA ARG A 23 -12.16 20.60 3.20
C ARG A 23 -10.98 20.65 4.17
N LEU A 24 -9.87 20.01 3.81
CA LEU A 24 -8.60 19.95 4.54
C LEU A 24 -7.99 21.34 4.75
N SER A 25 -8.14 22.24 3.78
CA SER A 25 -7.69 23.63 3.90
C SER A 25 -8.40 24.40 5.02
N ARG A 26 -9.59 23.96 5.45
CA ARG A 26 -10.36 24.57 6.55
C ARG A 26 -10.16 23.84 7.89
N LEU A 27 -9.52 22.68 7.88
CA LEU A 27 -9.34 21.83 9.05
C LEU A 27 -7.99 22.10 9.74
N PRO A 28 -7.90 21.89 11.06
CA PRO A 28 -6.65 22.01 11.80
C PRO A 28 -5.60 21.00 11.31
N LYS A 29 -4.31 21.32 11.50
CA LYS A 29 -3.16 20.54 10.98
C LYS A 29 -3.18 19.05 11.38
N ARG A 30 -3.83 18.70 12.49
CA ARG A 30 -3.98 17.31 12.97
C ARG A 30 -4.87 16.46 12.07
N ASP A 31 -5.99 17.01 11.59
CA ASP A 31 -6.91 16.28 10.72
C ASP A 31 -6.31 16.06 9.34
N LYS A 32 -5.52 17.03 8.86
CA LYS A 32 -4.72 16.89 7.64
C LYS A 32 -3.72 15.73 7.74
N ALA A 33 -3.07 15.56 8.91
CA ALA A 33 -2.16 14.45 9.13
C ALA A 33 -2.90 13.11 9.16
N ALA A 34 -4.06 13.05 9.83
CA ALA A 34 -4.90 11.84 9.90
C ALA A 34 -5.38 11.39 8.52
N PHE A 35 -5.80 12.33 7.66
CA PHE A 35 -6.20 12.02 6.29
C PHE A 35 -5.04 11.46 5.46
N ILE A 36 -3.86 12.08 5.54
CA ILE A 36 -2.67 11.62 4.80
C ILE A 36 -2.25 10.22 5.27
N THR A 37 -2.24 9.96 6.58
CA THR A 37 -1.87 8.63 7.10
C THR A 37 -2.89 7.56 6.71
N LEU A 38 -4.19 7.84 6.79
CA LEU A 38 -5.24 6.93 6.33
C LEU A 38 -5.13 6.63 4.83
N LEU A 39 -4.95 7.67 4.01
CA LEU A 39 -4.80 7.53 2.56
C LEU A 39 -3.54 6.71 2.21
N PHE A 40 -2.43 6.96 2.90
CA PHE A 40 -1.20 6.23 2.72
C PHE A 40 -1.33 4.76 3.12
N VAL A 41 -1.94 4.47 4.27
CA VAL A 41 -2.19 3.09 4.72
C VAL A 41 -3.10 2.35 3.74
N ALA A 42 -4.19 2.98 3.29
CA ALA A 42 -5.11 2.38 2.32
C ALA A 42 -4.42 2.13 0.96
N TRP A 43 -3.54 3.04 0.52
CA TRP A 43 -2.79 2.88 -0.71
C TRP A 43 -1.77 1.73 -0.63
N VAL A 44 -1.03 1.64 0.47
CA VAL A 44 -0.10 0.53 0.74
C VAL A 44 -0.86 -0.78 0.82
N LEU A 45 -1.96 -0.85 1.57
CA LEU A 45 -2.79 -2.05 1.67
C LEU A 45 -3.33 -2.49 0.31
N SER A 46 -3.70 -1.54 -0.55
CA SER A 46 -4.18 -1.87 -1.89
C SER A 46 -3.09 -2.43 -2.82
N MET A 47 -1.82 -2.13 -2.53
CA MET A 47 -0.68 -2.75 -3.23
C MET A 47 -0.34 -4.12 -2.65
N LEU A 48 -0.69 -4.42 -1.39
CA LEU A 48 -0.59 -5.76 -0.85
C LEU A 48 -1.66 -6.66 -1.50
N ASP A 49 -1.20 -7.61 -2.31
CA ASP A 49 -2.02 -8.61 -2.99
C ASP A 49 -2.47 -9.68 -1.95
N LEU A 50 -3.32 -9.30 -0.99
CA LEU A 50 -3.79 -10.14 0.13
C LEU A 50 -4.14 -11.59 -0.24
N PRO A 51 -4.84 -11.86 -1.36
CA PRO A 51 -5.15 -13.24 -1.76
C PRO A 51 -3.95 -14.02 -2.35
N ASN A 52 -2.92 -13.35 -2.87
CA ASN A 52 -1.70 -13.98 -3.37
C ASN A 52 -0.48 -13.74 -2.47
N LEU A 53 -0.69 -13.28 -1.23
CA LEU A 53 0.44 -13.04 -0.34
C LEU A 53 1.14 -14.39 -0.12
N PRO A 54 2.41 -14.52 -0.52
CA PRO A 54 3.16 -15.74 -0.30
C PRO A 54 3.13 -16.01 1.20
N GLY A 55 2.56 -17.15 1.60
CA GLY A 55 2.40 -17.50 3.01
C GLY A 55 3.73 -17.44 3.76
N PRO A 56 3.72 -17.40 5.10
CA PRO A 56 4.94 -17.28 5.91
C PRO A 56 6.01 -18.33 5.55
N THR A 57 5.60 -19.51 5.10
CA THR A 57 6.46 -20.57 4.55
C THR A 57 7.19 -20.19 3.27
N THR A 58 6.59 -19.39 2.39
CA THR A 58 7.26 -18.90 1.16
C THR A 58 8.29 -17.82 1.47
N PHE A 59 8.05 -17.00 2.50
CA PHE A 59 9.04 -16.05 3.02
C PHE A 59 10.26 -16.76 3.62
N ILE A 60 10.02 -17.79 4.43
CA ILE A 60 11.08 -18.64 4.98
C ILE A 60 11.85 -19.30 3.84
N ASN A 61 11.16 -19.90 2.85
CA ASN A 61 11.85 -20.47 1.70
C ASN A 61 12.65 -19.42 0.91
N ALA A 62 12.14 -18.21 0.68
CA ALA A 62 12.88 -17.16 -0.02
C ALA A 62 14.15 -16.72 0.75
N LEU A 63 14.10 -16.71 2.09
CA LEU A 63 15.23 -16.33 2.94
C LEU A 63 16.27 -17.45 3.06
N PHE A 64 15.82 -18.70 3.17
CA PHE A 64 16.69 -19.86 3.42
C PHE A 64 17.17 -20.57 2.15
N ARG A 65 16.51 -20.38 1.00
CA ARG A 65 16.95 -20.94 -0.30
C ARG A 65 18.35 -20.47 -0.74
N PRO A 66 18.75 -19.19 -0.61
CA PRO A 66 20.13 -18.81 -0.91
C PRO A 66 21.12 -19.40 0.08
N LEU A 67 20.75 -19.54 1.36
CA LEU A 67 21.62 -20.14 2.39
C LEU A 67 21.88 -21.62 2.15
N GLY A 68 20.90 -22.36 1.61
CA GLY A 68 21.06 -23.76 1.21
C GLY A 68 22.13 -23.96 0.14
N GLN A 69 22.21 -23.06 -0.85
CA GLN A 69 23.24 -23.12 -1.91
C GLN A 69 24.67 -22.86 -1.41
N TYR A 70 24.85 -22.23 -0.25
CA TYR A 70 26.17 -21.97 0.33
C TYR A 70 26.60 -23.02 1.36
N LEU A 71 25.69 -23.91 1.79
CA LEU A 71 25.95 -24.96 2.78
C LEU A 71 26.12 -26.37 2.17
N GLU A 72 25.93 -26.51 0.85
CA GLU A 72 26.24 -27.72 0.07
C GLU A 72 27.66 -27.71 -0.49
#